data_AF-A0A8J4PQ43-F1
#
_entry.id   AF-A0A8J4PQ43-F1
#
_cell.length_a   1.000
_cell.length_b   1.000
_cell.length_c   1.000
_cell.angle_alpha   90.00
_cell.angle_beta   90.00
_cell.angle_gamma   90.00
#
_symmetry.space_group_name_H-M   'P 1'
#
loop_
_entity.id
_entity.type
_entity.pdbx_description
1 polymer ?
#
loop_
_entity_poly.entity_id
_entity_poly.type
_entity_poly.pdbx_seq_one_letter_code
_entity_poly.pdbx_strand_id
1 'polypeptide(L)'
;MKDTGLYCLVLVLCICIVNGQSTTATASKSTAASKVNKLEGKLAGVNDIKYHLTKVNLIDNTNYNEYSVIPDKAGSFAFYNISSGFYTMEIECFQYIFYQYKVDVLNNKIKNQIKVRPAENETIIMPQPLVLKPMSRGLYFQQHVPFNIFSLFQNPMVISIGFTSVMIYLLPKMSSFVNEAAQEEGMVKPKQGPELLQKVPDWGQALITN
;
A
#
# COMPACT_ATOMS: atom_id res chain seq x y z
N MET A 1 -26.80 27.03 71.13
CA MET A 1 -26.90 26.41 69.78
C MET A 1 -26.36 27.35 68.70
N LYS A 2 -25.16 27.93 68.88
CA LYS A 2 -24.53 28.82 67.87
C LYS A 2 -23.12 28.39 67.44
N ASP A 3 -22.49 27.48 68.17
CA ASP A 3 -21.10 27.08 67.90
C ASP A 3 -20.96 25.84 67.01
N THR A 4 -21.99 24.99 66.90
CA THR A 4 -21.93 23.76 66.09
C THR A 4 -21.82 24.02 64.58
N GLY A 5 -22.34 25.16 64.10
CA GLY A 5 -22.25 25.58 62.70
C GLY A 5 -20.87 26.08 62.30
N LEU A 6 -20.13 26.68 63.25
CA LEU A 6 -18.81 27.25 62.99
C LEU A 6 -17.74 26.15 62.87
N TYR A 7 -17.82 25.10 63.68
CA TYR A 7 -16.94 23.93 63.56
C TYR A 7 -17.18 23.15 62.27
N CYS A 8 -18.42 23.11 61.78
CA CYS A 8 -18.77 22.46 60.51
C CYS A 8 -18.18 23.23 59.31
N LEU A 9 -18.23 24.58 59.34
CA LEU A 9 -17.64 25.43 58.30
C LEU A 9 -16.11 25.36 58.31
N VAL A 10 -15.48 25.30 59.49
CA VAL A 10 -14.01 25.12 59.63
C VAL A 10 -13.56 23.72 59.16
N LEU A 11 -14.34 22.66 59.42
CA LEU A 11 -14.03 21.31 58.93
C LEU A 11 -14.17 21.18 57.41
N VAL A 12 -15.19 21.79 56.80
CA VAL A 12 -15.35 21.80 55.33
C VAL A 12 -14.25 22.60 54.65
N LEU A 13 -13.85 23.75 55.23
CA LEU A 13 -12.77 24.57 54.69
C LEU A 13 -11.40 23.89 54.80
N CYS A 14 -11.19 23.03 55.80
CA CYS A 14 -9.95 22.26 55.97
C CYS A 14 -9.82 21.09 54.96
N ILE A 15 -10.94 20.49 54.52
CA ILE A 15 -10.93 19.41 53.52
C ILE A 15 -10.61 19.94 52.11
N CYS A 16 -10.92 21.20 51.80
CA CYS A 16 -10.64 21.80 50.49
C CYS A 16 -9.15 22.09 50.23
N ILE A 17 -8.34 22.31 51.28
CA ILE A 17 -6.92 22.69 51.13
C ILE A 17 -6.04 21.46 50.80
N VAL A 18 -6.48 20.25 51.16
CA VAL A 18 -5.70 19.01 50.93
C VAL A 18 -5.75 18.53 49.47
N ASN A 19 -6.78 18.90 48.70
CA ASN A 19 -6.94 18.46 47.30
C ASN A 19 -6.46 19.49 46.25
N GLY A 20 -5.75 20.54 46.68
CA GLY A 20 -5.45 21.72 45.86
C GLY A 20 -3.98 21.97 45.56
N GLN A 21 -3.12 20.95 45.50
CA GLN A 21 -1.73 21.13 45.04
C GLN A 21 -1.52 20.53 43.65
N SER A 22 -1.76 21.36 42.64
CA SER A 22 -0.98 21.31 41.41
C SER A 22 0.45 21.75 41.73
N THR A 23 1.37 20.79 41.76
CA THR A 23 2.81 21.02 41.89
C THR A 23 3.34 21.71 40.64
N THR A 24 3.52 23.03 40.71
CA THR A 24 4.65 23.69 40.07
C THR A 24 5.79 23.70 41.07
N ALA A 25 6.74 22.77 40.91
CA ALA A 25 7.98 22.76 41.68
C ALA A 25 9.16 22.53 40.72
N THR A 26 9.97 23.58 40.61
CA THR A 26 11.42 23.58 40.82
C THR A 26 12.24 22.59 40.01
N ALA A 27 13.14 23.17 39.20
CA ALA A 27 14.28 22.53 38.55
C ALA A 27 14.85 21.37 39.39
N SER A 28 14.58 20.15 38.93
CA SER A 28 15.19 18.95 39.45
C SER A 28 16.65 18.92 38.98
N LYS A 29 17.52 19.24 39.93
CA LYS A 29 18.91 18.80 39.96
C LYS A 29 18.92 17.32 39.53
N SER A 30 19.45 17.06 38.34
CA SER A 30 19.69 15.72 37.82
C SER A 30 20.72 15.04 38.71
N THR A 31 20.24 14.37 39.75
CA THR A 31 21.04 13.51 40.62
C THR A 31 20.64 12.08 40.33
N ALA A 32 21.47 11.42 39.52
CA ALA A 32 21.57 9.97 39.30
C ALA A 32 20.28 9.22 38.92
N ALA A 33 19.71 9.56 37.76
CA ALA A 33 18.79 8.67 37.06
C ALA A 33 19.56 7.46 36.52
N SER A 34 19.14 6.25 36.89
CA SER A 34 19.54 5.02 36.19
C SER A 34 19.37 5.27 34.69
N LYS A 35 20.41 5.03 33.88
CA LYS A 35 20.40 5.27 32.43
C LYS A 35 19.43 4.27 31.78
N VAL A 36 18.15 4.62 31.77
CA VAL A 36 17.11 3.86 31.06
C VAL A 36 17.26 4.15 29.58
N ASN A 37 17.34 3.09 28.77
CA ASN A 37 17.30 3.22 27.31
C ASN A 37 15.96 3.82 26.90
N LYS A 38 16.01 5.00 26.29
CA LYS A 38 14.85 5.70 25.75
C LYS A 38 15.03 5.91 24.26
N LEU A 39 14.13 5.35 23.46
CA LEU A 39 14.07 5.59 22.02
C LEU A 39 12.94 6.59 21.76
N GLU A 40 13.29 7.78 21.27
CA GLU A 40 12.33 8.82 20.90
C GLU A 40 12.30 9.02 19.40
N GLY A 41 11.09 9.17 18.86
CA GLY A 41 10.88 9.49 17.47
C GLY A 41 9.64 10.35 17.25
N LYS A 42 9.60 10.95 16.07
CA LYS A 42 8.48 11.71 15.54
C LYS A 42 8.22 11.24 14.11
N LEU A 43 6.97 10.94 13.82
CA LEU A 43 6.50 10.70 12.47
C LEU A 43 6.42 12.06 11.76
N ALA A 44 7.34 12.33 10.84
CA ALA A 44 7.25 13.47 9.94
C ALA A 44 6.24 13.14 8.83
N GLY A 45 4.98 13.38 9.16
CA GLY A 45 3.87 13.24 8.24
C GLY A 45 3.52 14.52 7.51
N VAL A 46 2.93 14.37 6.33
CA VAL A 46 2.03 15.37 5.78
C VAL A 46 0.91 15.62 6.81
N ASN A 47 0.37 16.83 6.89
CA ASN A 47 -0.59 17.25 7.93
C ASN A 47 -1.89 16.42 8.04
N ASP A 48 -2.08 15.42 7.17
CA ASP A 48 -3.26 14.57 7.06
C ASP A 48 -3.08 13.17 7.70
N ILE A 49 -1.93 12.88 8.34
CA ILE A 49 -1.74 11.58 9.01
C ILE A 49 -2.64 11.47 10.25
N LYS A 50 -3.49 10.44 10.27
CA LYS A 50 -4.29 10.05 11.42
C LYS A 50 -3.46 9.20 12.40
N TYR A 51 -2.78 9.86 13.33
CA TYR A 51 -1.88 9.20 14.28
C TYR A 51 -2.56 8.18 15.20
N HIS A 52 -3.84 8.38 15.55
CA HIS A 52 -4.60 7.44 16.39
C HIS A 52 -4.83 6.05 15.76
N LEU A 53 -4.71 5.94 14.43
CA LEU A 53 -4.83 4.68 13.68
C LEU A 53 -3.46 4.11 13.30
N THR A 54 -2.38 4.72 13.78
CA THR A 54 -1.02 4.32 13.49
C THR A 54 -0.44 3.62 14.71
N LYS A 55 0.21 2.48 14.50
CA LYS A 55 0.86 1.70 15.55
C LYS A 55 2.35 1.61 15.21
N VAL A 56 3.21 1.94 16.17
CA VAL A 56 4.65 1.76 16.04
C VAL A 56 5.01 0.50 16.81
N ASN A 57 5.52 -0.50 16.11
CA ASN A 57 5.94 -1.77 16.67
C ASN A 57 7.47 -1.83 16.68
N LEU A 58 8.03 -2.30 17.78
CA LEU A 58 9.45 -2.57 17.95
C LEU A 58 9.59 -4.05 18.32
N ILE A 59 10.15 -4.83 17.42
CA ILE A 59 10.24 -6.28 17.51
C ILE A 59 11.69 -6.66 17.83
N ASP A 60 11.91 -7.36 18.93
CA ASP A 60 13.23 -7.93 19.28
C ASP A 60 13.55 -9.09 18.32
N ASN A 61 14.69 -9.03 17.64
CA ASN A 61 15.10 -10.09 16.72
C ASN A 61 15.45 -11.41 17.45
N THR A 62 15.89 -11.33 18.71
CA THR A 62 16.35 -12.50 19.47
C THR A 62 15.19 -13.21 20.16
N ASN A 63 14.34 -12.46 20.86
CA ASN A 63 13.27 -13.01 21.69
C ASN A 63 11.88 -12.90 21.05
N TYR A 64 11.77 -12.26 19.88
CA TYR A 64 10.48 -11.96 19.22
C TYR A 64 9.48 -11.20 20.11
N ASN A 65 9.99 -10.51 21.13
CA ASN A 65 9.17 -9.65 21.98
C ASN A 65 8.75 -8.40 21.19
N GLU A 66 7.47 -8.06 21.25
CA GLU A 66 6.91 -6.90 20.57
C GLU A 66 6.60 -5.81 21.60
N TYR A 67 7.11 -4.59 21.34
CA TYR A 67 6.69 -3.39 22.03
C TYR A 67 5.86 -2.56 21.06
N SER A 68 4.63 -2.23 21.44
CA SER A 68 3.74 -1.42 20.62
C SER A 68 3.38 -0.11 21.30
N VAL A 69 3.45 0.99 20.55
CA VAL A 69 3.09 2.33 21.03
C VAL A 69 2.27 3.04 19.97
N ILE A 70 1.18 3.68 20.40
CA ILE A 70 0.39 4.57 19.57
C ILE A 70 1.00 5.98 19.66
N PRO A 71 1.35 6.63 18.55
CA PRO A 71 1.87 7.99 18.56
C PRO A 71 0.84 9.01 19.08
N ASP A 72 1.34 10.09 19.68
CA ASP A 72 0.51 11.21 20.11
C ASP A 72 -0.04 12.00 18.90
N LYS A 73 -0.95 12.97 19.13
CA LYS A 73 -1.52 13.86 18.11
C LYS A 73 -0.47 14.64 17.32
N ALA A 74 0.71 14.87 17.89
CA ALA A 74 1.85 15.51 17.23
C ALA A 74 2.72 14.53 16.41
N GLY A 75 2.38 13.23 16.41
CA GLY A 75 3.17 12.16 15.78
C GLY A 75 4.39 11.72 16.58
N SER A 76 4.52 12.17 17.83
CA SER A 76 5.62 11.79 18.72
C SER A 76 5.36 10.46 19.41
N PHE A 77 6.38 9.62 19.52
CA PHE A 77 6.34 8.35 20.24
C PHE A 77 7.65 8.13 21.00
N ALA A 78 7.56 7.39 22.11
CA ALA A 78 8.72 7.04 22.90
C ALA A 78 8.59 5.63 23.47
N PHE A 79 9.65 4.85 23.34
CA PHE A 79 9.80 3.55 24.00
C PHE A 79 10.74 3.71 25.19
N TYR A 80 10.34 3.14 26.31
CA TYR A 80 11.09 3.19 27.57
C TYR A 80 11.56 1.80 27.95
N ASN A 81 12.71 1.73 28.63
CA ASN A 81 13.23 0.50 29.21
C ASN A 81 13.45 -0.63 28.20
N ILE A 82 13.98 -0.27 27.02
CA ILE A 82 14.35 -1.26 26.01
C ILE A 82 15.64 -1.97 26.45
N SER A 83 15.68 -3.30 26.37
CA SER A 83 16.91 -4.05 26.62
C SER A 83 17.97 -3.74 25.56
N SER A 84 19.23 -4.06 25.84
CA SER A 84 20.28 -3.99 24.83
C SER A 84 20.16 -5.16 23.86
N GLY A 85 20.10 -4.86 22.56
CA GLY A 85 19.85 -5.85 21.54
C GLY A 85 19.61 -5.23 20.17
N PHE A 86 19.22 -6.09 19.25
CA PHE A 86 18.87 -5.74 17.88
C PHE A 86 17.35 -5.81 17.71
N TYR A 87 16.77 -4.69 17.28
CA TYR A 87 15.34 -4.57 17.11
C TYR A 87 15.00 -4.17 15.68
N THR A 88 13.87 -4.63 15.19
CA THR A 88 13.25 -4.15 13.96
C THR A 88 12.05 -3.30 14.34
N MET A 89 12.07 -2.04 13.94
CA MET A 89 10.97 -1.10 14.13
C MET A 89 10.16 -1.00 12.85
N GLU A 90 8.85 -1.16 12.99
CA GLU A 90 7.86 -1.08 11.93
C GLU A 90 6.76 -0.10 12.33
N ILE A 91 6.22 0.60 11.33
CA ILE A 91 5.14 1.56 11.53
C ILE A 91 3.97 1.08 10.69
N GLU A 92 2.95 0.57 11.36
CA GLU A 92 1.71 0.13 10.76
C GLU A 92 0.77 1.33 10.66
N CYS A 93 0.52 1.78 9.43
CA CYS A 93 -0.43 2.83 9.13
C CYS A 93 -1.23 2.44 7.89
N PHE A 94 -2.54 2.72 7.90
CA PHE A 94 -3.38 2.48 6.72
C PHE A 94 -3.13 3.54 5.63
N GLN A 95 -2.98 4.81 5.99
CA GLN A 95 -2.94 5.88 4.98
C GLN A 95 -1.60 5.93 4.22
N TYR A 96 -0.52 5.53 4.88
CA TYR A 96 0.85 5.69 4.40
C TYR A 96 1.67 4.43 4.65
N ILE A 97 2.57 4.15 3.71
CA ILE A 97 3.55 3.08 3.84
C ILE A 97 4.86 3.69 4.32
N PHE A 98 5.44 3.12 5.37
CA PHE A 98 6.70 3.53 5.96
C PHE A 98 7.79 2.49 5.70
N TYR A 99 9.04 2.92 5.78
CA TYR A 99 10.17 1.99 5.80
C TYR A 99 10.25 1.26 7.13
N GLN A 100 10.81 0.05 7.08
CA GLN A 100 11.28 -0.66 8.27
C GLN A 100 12.63 -0.08 8.70
N TYR A 101 12.87 -0.03 10.01
CA TYR A 101 14.08 0.53 10.60
C TYR A 101 14.77 -0.50 11.50
N LYS A 102 16.07 -0.71 11.31
CA LYS A 102 16.90 -1.52 12.21
C LYS A 102 17.40 -0.64 13.33
N VAL A 103 17.09 -1.01 14.57
CA VAL A 103 17.44 -0.29 15.79
C VAL A 103 18.44 -1.14 16.57
N ASP A 104 19.66 -0.65 16.71
CA ASP A 104 20.70 -1.26 17.53
C ASP A 104 20.79 -0.52 18.86
N VAL A 105 20.48 -1.19 19.96
CA VAL A 105 20.58 -0.63 21.31
C VAL A 105 21.88 -1.13 21.95
N LEU A 106 22.91 -0.29 21.95
CA LEU A 106 24.20 -0.61 22.54
C LEU A 106 24.25 -0.15 24.00
N ASN A 107 24.48 -1.11 24.91
CA ASN A 107 24.81 -0.83 26.30
C ASN A 107 26.31 -0.64 26.43
N ASN A 108 26.76 0.62 26.31
CA ASN A 108 28.14 0.97 26.61
C ASN A 108 28.20 1.56 28.03
N LYS A 109 29.22 1.14 28.80
CA LYS A 109 29.45 1.57 30.20
C LYS A 109 29.44 3.09 30.38
N ILE A 110 29.74 3.85 29.32
CA ILE A 110 29.86 5.31 29.36
C ILE A 110 28.56 6.01 28.93
N LYS A 111 27.87 5.54 27.89
CA LYS A 111 26.59 6.08 27.40
C LYS A 111 25.80 5.01 26.65
N ASN A 112 24.50 4.96 26.91
CA ASN A 112 23.59 4.19 26.09
C ASN A 112 23.54 4.86 24.71
N GLN A 113 23.85 4.11 23.66
CA GLN A 113 23.81 4.60 22.29
C GLN A 113 22.77 3.79 21.54
N ILE A 114 21.80 4.48 20.95
CA ILE A 114 20.81 3.88 20.07
C ILE A 114 21.14 4.32 18.65
N LYS A 115 21.46 3.36 17.79
CA LYS A 115 21.70 3.60 16.36
C LYS A 115 20.49 3.11 15.61
N VAL A 116 19.95 3.96 14.75
CA VAL A 116 18.82 3.57 13.91
C VAL A 116 19.19 3.73 12.46
N ARG A 117 18.92 2.68 11.69
CA ARG A 117 19.29 2.54 10.29
C ARG A 117 18.03 2.19 9.48
N PRO A 118 17.70 2.93 8.42
CA PRO A 118 16.61 2.55 7.53
C PRO A 118 16.97 1.26 6.77
N ALA A 119 15.98 0.41 6.49
CA ALA A 119 16.19 -0.82 5.73
C ALA A 119 16.70 -0.57 4.31
N GLU A 120 16.40 0.60 3.72
CA GLU A 120 16.88 0.99 2.40
C GLU A 120 18.40 1.27 2.38
N ASN A 121 18.94 1.84 3.47
CA ASN A 121 20.33 2.29 3.53
C ASN A 121 20.96 1.95 4.89
N GLU A 122 21.65 0.81 4.96
CA GLU A 122 22.25 0.31 6.19
C GLU A 122 23.44 1.11 6.71
N THR A 123 24.02 1.98 5.88
CA THR A 123 25.19 2.79 6.27
C THR A 123 24.79 4.08 6.98
N ILE A 124 23.56 4.57 6.77
CA ILE A 124 23.12 5.86 7.31
C ILE A 124 22.59 5.66 8.74
N ILE A 125 23.25 6.29 9.70
CA ILE A 125 22.79 6.34 11.09
C ILE A 125 21.95 7.61 11.26
N MET A 126 20.67 7.46 11.58
CA MET A 126 19.79 8.60 11.82
C MET A 126 20.08 9.23 13.20
N PRO A 127 20.18 10.58 13.28
CA PRO A 127 20.31 11.27 14.56
C PRO A 127 19.03 11.13 15.39
N GLN A 128 19.16 11.15 16.72
CA GLN A 128 18.03 11.29 17.63
C GLN A 128 17.75 12.79 17.90
N PRO A 129 16.48 13.20 18.07
CA PRO A 129 15.25 12.40 17.97
C PRO A 129 14.93 11.99 16.52
N LEU A 130 14.42 10.77 16.34
CA LEU A 130 14.20 10.23 15.00
C LEU A 130 13.07 10.98 14.29
N VAL A 131 13.26 11.25 13.00
CA VAL A 131 12.23 11.85 12.16
C VAL A 131 11.91 10.88 11.02
N LEU A 132 10.81 10.16 11.13
CA LEU A 132 10.42 9.11 10.19
C LEU A 132 9.50 9.70 9.11
N LYS A 133 9.90 9.60 7.85
CA LYS A 133 9.11 10.12 6.72
C LYS A 133 8.35 8.96 6.04
N PRO A 134 7.11 9.20 5.60
CA PRO A 134 6.38 8.22 4.80
C PRO A 134 7.04 8.04 3.42
N MET A 135 7.04 6.82 2.90
CA MET A 135 7.57 6.49 1.57
C MET A 135 6.54 6.82 0.48
N SER A 136 5.31 6.34 0.66
CA SER A 136 4.21 6.54 -0.30
C SER A 136 2.85 6.47 0.41
N ARG A 137 1.79 6.92 -0.27
CA ARG A 137 0.40 6.71 0.17
C ARG A 137 -0.04 5.29 -0.16
N GLY A 138 -0.63 4.60 0.82
CA GLY A 138 -1.22 3.28 0.62
C GLY A 138 -2.50 3.39 -0.22
N LEU A 139 -2.40 3.12 -1.52
CA LEU A 139 -3.57 3.03 -2.41
C LEU A 139 -4.11 1.60 -2.37
N TYR A 140 -4.90 1.27 -1.35
CA TYR A 140 -5.51 -0.06 -1.23
C TYR A 140 -6.63 -0.30 -2.24
N PHE A 141 -7.27 0.78 -2.69
CA PHE A 141 -8.30 0.70 -3.71
C PHE A 141 -7.65 0.86 -5.07
N GLN A 142 -7.73 -0.21 -5.86
CA GLN A 142 -7.46 -0.11 -7.29
C GLN A 142 -8.64 0.62 -7.94
N GLN A 143 -8.37 1.68 -8.66
CA GLN A 143 -9.41 2.35 -9.44
C GLN A 143 -9.91 1.37 -10.51
N HIS A 144 -11.21 1.07 -10.50
CA HIS A 144 -11.82 0.31 -11.58
C HIS A 144 -11.57 1.05 -12.90
N VAL A 145 -11.06 0.33 -13.91
CA VAL A 145 -10.87 0.90 -15.24
C VAL A 145 -12.24 1.38 -15.73
N PRO A 146 -12.44 2.69 -15.96
CA PRO A 146 -13.71 3.17 -16.45
C PRO A 146 -13.94 2.57 -17.84
N PHE A 147 -15.18 2.17 -18.10
CA PHE A 147 -15.55 1.64 -19.41
C PHE A 147 -15.39 2.73 -20.45
N ASN A 148 -14.32 2.67 -21.25
CA ASN A 148 -14.07 3.62 -22.31
C ASN A 148 -14.59 3.05 -23.63
N ILE A 149 -15.64 3.66 -24.17
CA ILE A 149 -16.22 3.27 -25.47
C ILE A 149 -15.16 3.34 -26.58
N PHE A 150 -14.23 4.31 -26.48
CA PHE A 150 -13.11 4.43 -27.40
C PHE A 150 -12.12 3.27 -27.27
N SER A 151 -11.86 2.76 -26.06
CA SER A 151 -10.98 1.59 -25.87
C SER A 151 -11.62 0.30 -26.39
N LEU A 152 -12.95 0.22 -26.44
CA LEU A 152 -13.64 -0.88 -27.12
C LEU A 152 -13.44 -0.80 -28.63
N PHE A 153 -13.56 0.38 -29.23
CA PHE A 153 -13.31 0.53 -30.66
C PHE A 153 -11.85 0.28 -31.03
N GLN A 154 -10.89 0.54 -30.13
CA GLN A 154 -9.48 0.18 -30.32
C GLN A 154 -9.18 -1.31 -30.10
N ASN A 155 -10.15 -2.12 -29.67
CA ASN A 155 -9.94 -3.54 -29.46
C ASN A 155 -9.98 -4.29 -30.80
N PRO A 156 -8.91 -5.03 -31.18
CA PRO A 156 -8.84 -5.74 -32.47
C PRO A 156 -9.96 -6.78 -32.64
N MET A 157 -10.53 -7.28 -31.53
CA MET A 157 -11.70 -8.16 -31.58
C MET A 157 -12.95 -7.41 -32.07
N VAL A 158 -13.19 -6.20 -31.59
CA VAL A 158 -14.37 -5.41 -31.97
C VAL A 158 -14.25 -4.88 -33.40
N ILE A 159 -13.06 -4.42 -33.79
CA ILE A 159 -12.80 -3.95 -35.17
C ILE A 159 -13.00 -5.08 -36.17
N SER A 160 -12.48 -6.29 -35.90
CA SER A 160 -12.59 -7.41 -36.83
C SER A 160 -14.04 -7.87 -37.03
N ILE A 161 -14.84 -7.90 -35.95
CA ILE A 161 -16.28 -8.14 -36.02
C ILE A 161 -16.97 -7.05 -36.85
N GLY A 162 -16.71 -5.77 -36.55
CA GLY A 162 -17.29 -4.64 -37.27
C GLY A 162 -16.93 -4.65 -38.76
N PHE A 163 -15.67 -4.89 -39.09
CA PHE A 163 -15.19 -4.99 -40.48
C PHE A 163 -15.89 -6.12 -41.24
N THR A 164 -16.04 -7.28 -40.61
CA THR A 164 -16.73 -8.43 -41.22
C THR A 164 -18.22 -8.12 -41.46
N SER A 165 -18.90 -7.49 -40.50
CA SER A 165 -20.30 -7.07 -40.67
C SER A 165 -20.47 -6.06 -41.80
N VAL A 166 -19.55 -5.09 -41.92
CA VAL A 166 -19.55 -4.13 -43.02
C VAL A 166 -19.32 -4.82 -44.37
N MET A 167 -18.40 -5.78 -44.44
CA MET A 167 -18.15 -6.55 -45.67
C MET A 167 -19.39 -7.36 -46.09
N ILE A 168 -20.05 -8.05 -45.16
CA ILE A 168 -21.30 -8.78 -45.45
C ILE A 168 -22.38 -7.86 -46.03
N TYR A 169 -22.44 -6.60 -45.58
CA TYR A 169 -23.40 -5.62 -46.09
C TYR A 169 -23.00 -5.00 -47.44
N LEU A 170 -21.71 -4.74 -47.65
CA LEU A 170 -21.20 -4.10 -48.86
C LEU A 170 -21.07 -5.08 -50.04
N LEU A 171 -20.73 -6.35 -49.79
CA LEU A 171 -20.62 -7.38 -50.83
C LEU A 171 -21.86 -7.49 -51.74
N PRO A 172 -23.10 -7.56 -51.24
CA PRO A 172 -24.29 -7.62 -52.10
C PRO A 172 -24.53 -6.31 -52.89
N LYS A 173 -24.08 -5.17 -52.38
CA LYS A 173 -24.19 -3.88 -53.09
C LYS A 173 -23.14 -3.73 -54.17
N MET A 174 -21.90 -4.15 -53.93
CA MET A 174 -20.85 -4.11 -54.94
C MET A 174 -21.03 -5.19 -56.01
N SER A 175 -21.56 -6.37 -55.66
CA SER A 175 -21.87 -7.40 -56.66
C SER A 175 -23.01 -6.99 -57.59
N SER A 176 -23.99 -6.17 -57.16
CA SER A 176 -24.99 -5.61 -58.09
C SER A 176 -24.37 -4.64 -59.09
N PHE A 177 -23.44 -3.77 -58.67
CA PHE A 177 -22.74 -2.85 -59.59
C PHE A 177 -21.73 -3.58 -60.49
N VAL A 178 -21.04 -4.60 -59.97
CA VAL A 178 -20.08 -5.41 -60.74
C VAL A 178 -20.79 -6.35 -61.71
N ASN A 179 -21.96 -6.89 -61.39
CA ASN A 179 -22.74 -7.70 -62.33
C ASN A 179 -23.33 -6.86 -63.46
N GLU A 180 -23.64 -5.59 -63.23
CA GLU A 180 -24.06 -4.65 -64.27
C GLU A 180 -22.88 -4.31 -65.21
N ALA A 181 -21.67 -4.11 -64.67
CA ALA A 181 -20.45 -3.92 -65.47
C ALA A 181 -19.92 -5.21 -66.13
N ALA A 182 -20.12 -6.38 -65.52
CA ALA A 182 -19.70 -7.68 -66.06
C ALA A 182 -20.69 -8.25 -67.08
N GLN A 183 -21.91 -7.73 -67.16
CA GLN A 183 -22.85 -8.03 -68.25
C GLN A 183 -22.48 -7.32 -69.55
N GLU A 184 -21.73 -6.20 -69.50
CA GLU A 184 -21.18 -5.54 -70.69
C GLU A 184 -19.92 -6.26 -71.23
N GLU A 185 -19.18 -6.95 -70.35
CA GLU A 185 -18.02 -7.78 -70.70
C GLU A 185 -18.42 -9.27 -70.74
N GLY A 186 -19.40 -9.60 -71.59
CA GLY A 186 -19.77 -10.99 -71.85
C GLY A 186 -18.64 -11.76 -72.53
N MET A 187 -17.62 -12.21 -71.78
CA MET A 187 -16.68 -13.32 -72.11
C MET A 187 -15.64 -13.56 -70.99
N VAL A 188 -16.05 -14.04 -69.81
CA VAL A 188 -15.14 -14.82 -68.96
C VAL A 188 -15.82 -16.14 -68.59
N LYS A 189 -15.48 -17.18 -69.35
CA LYS A 189 -15.82 -18.58 -69.08
C LYS A 189 -15.46 -18.94 -67.63
N PRO A 190 -16.19 -19.87 -66.97
CA PRO A 190 -15.67 -20.48 -65.75
C PRO A 190 -14.36 -21.19 -66.11
N LYS A 191 -13.22 -20.63 -65.68
CA LYS A 191 -11.93 -21.33 -65.75
C LYS A 191 -12.03 -22.54 -64.83
N GLN A 192 -12.28 -23.68 -65.45
CA GLN A 192 -11.96 -25.00 -64.93
C GLN A 192 -10.59 -24.93 -64.25
N GLY A 193 -10.52 -25.36 -62.98
CA GLY A 193 -9.25 -25.46 -62.26
C GLY A 193 -8.26 -26.34 -63.03
N PRO A 194 -6.94 -26.17 -62.82
CA PRO A 194 -5.92 -26.92 -63.53
C PRO A 194 -6.18 -28.43 -63.36
N GLU A 195 -6.09 -29.14 -64.48
CA GLU A 195 -6.37 -30.57 -64.73
C GLU A 195 -5.65 -31.58 -63.82
N LEU A 196 -4.93 -31.12 -62.79
CA LEU A 196 -4.12 -31.93 -61.88
C LEU A 196 -4.90 -32.59 -60.72
N LEU A 197 -6.19 -32.28 -60.55
CA LEU A 197 -7.04 -32.89 -59.51
C LEU A 197 -8.04 -33.92 -60.06
N GLN A 198 -8.03 -34.20 -61.37
CA GLN A 198 -8.93 -35.17 -62.02
C GLN A 198 -8.21 -36.49 -62.36
N LYS A 199 -7.38 -36.97 -61.44
CA LYS A 199 -6.90 -38.35 -61.48
C LYS A 199 -6.81 -38.89 -60.07
N VAL A 200 -7.98 -39.10 -59.49
CA VAL A 200 -8.09 -39.88 -58.25
C VAL A 200 -7.85 -41.35 -58.63
N PRO A 201 -6.87 -42.05 -58.04
CA PRO A 201 -6.65 -43.47 -58.31
C PRO A 201 -7.85 -44.30 -57.82
N ASP A 202 -8.32 -45.27 -58.60
CA ASP A 202 -9.39 -46.18 -58.17
C ASP A 202 -8.85 -47.22 -57.17
N TRP A 203 -8.96 -46.95 -55.87
CA TRP A 203 -8.49 -47.85 -54.80
C TRP A 203 -9.47 -48.97 -54.45
N GLY A 204 -10.63 -49.05 -55.11
CA GLY A 204 -11.73 -49.95 -54.76
C GLY A 204 -11.71 -51.33 -55.44
N GLN A 205 -10.89 -51.55 -56.47
CA GLN A 205 -10.95 -52.80 -57.26
C GLN A 205 -9.88 -53.85 -56.92
N ALA A 206 -8.89 -53.52 -56.07
CA ALA A 206 -7.81 -54.44 -55.72
C ALA A 206 -8.13 -55.41 -54.55
N LEU A 207 -9.32 -55.33 -53.96
CA LEU A 207 -9.69 -56.12 -52.76
C LEU A 207 -10.82 -57.14 -52.99
N ILE A 208 -11.20 -57.40 -54.25
CA ILE A 208 -12.30 -58.32 -54.58
C ILE A 208 -11.88 -59.30 -55.69
N THR A 209 -10.72 -59.96 -55.55
CA THR A 209 -10.43 -61.22 -56.27
C THR A 209 -9.56 -62.10 -55.39
N ASN A 210 -10.17 -63.12 -54.79
CA ASN A 210 -9.49 -64.35 -54.36
C ASN A 210 -9.40 -65.28 -55.57
#